data_AF-A0A240EMS5-F1
#
_entry.id   AF-A0A240EMS5-F1
#
_cell.length_a   1.000
_cell.length_b   1.000
_cell.length_c   1.000
_cell.angle_alpha   90.00
_cell.angle_beta   90.00
_cell.angle_gamma   90.00
#
_symmetry.space_group_name_H-M   'P 1'
#
loop_
_entity.id
_entity.type
_entity.pdbx_description
1 polymer ?
#
loop_
_entity_poly.entity_id
_entity_poly.type
_entity_poly.pdbx_seq_one_letter_code
_entity_poly.pdbx_strand_id
1 'polypeptide(L)'
;MFIVFSILFSLVGCQSDDNGKALSTLERDRVTFSATANEIIRDLPIREGSMVKTGDVLVRLDTKRQEAILAHAIAEEAKASANRQSTLGRVQPLFHSLLCFDRG
;
A
#
# COMPACT_ATOMS: atom_id res chain seq x y z
N MET A 1 -23.77 -60.28 -46.86
CA MET A 1 -23.83 -60.37 -45.38
C MET A 1 -22.46 -60.19 -44.71
N PHE A 2 -21.35 -60.69 -45.28
CA PHE A 2 -19.99 -60.47 -44.74
C PHE A 2 -19.47 -59.03 -44.90
N ILE A 3 -19.74 -58.37 -46.03
CA ILE A 3 -19.27 -57.00 -46.31
C ILE A 3 -19.89 -55.97 -45.35
N VAL A 4 -21.17 -56.14 -45.01
CA VAL A 4 -21.89 -55.28 -44.05
C VAL A 4 -21.27 -55.39 -42.66
N PHE A 5 -20.89 -56.61 -42.26
CA PHE A 5 -20.22 -56.85 -40.97
C PHE A 5 -18.82 -56.23 -40.92
N SER A 6 -18.07 -56.29 -42.03
CA SER A 6 -16.75 -55.65 -42.14
C SER A 6 -16.81 -54.12 -42.11
N ILE A 7 -17.86 -53.51 -42.68
CA ILE A 7 -18.10 -52.06 -42.62
C ILE A 7 -18.47 -51.64 -41.20
N LEU A 8 -19.27 -52.46 -40.50
CA LEU A 8 -19.68 -52.21 -39.12
C LEU A 8 -18.48 -52.26 -38.16
N PHE A 9 -17.49 -53.13 -38.44
CA PHE A 9 -16.28 -53.26 -37.62
C PHE A 9 -15.34 -52.05 -37.74
N SER A 10 -15.26 -51.42 -38.92
CA SER A 10 -14.44 -50.23 -39.14
C SER A 10 -14.98 -48.97 -38.44
N LEU A 11 -16.25 -48.94 -38.03
CA LEU A 11 -16.83 -47.82 -37.28
C LEU A 11 -16.53 -47.85 -35.76
N VAL A 12 -16.07 -48.98 -35.23
CA VAL A 12 -15.74 -49.14 -33.79
C VAL A 12 -14.29 -48.70 -33.46
N GLY A 13 -13.50 -48.33 -34.48
CA GLY A 13 -12.11 -47.86 -34.30
C GLY A 13 -11.96 -46.40 -33.89
N CYS A 14 -13.03 -45.72 -33.48
CA CYS A 14 -12.98 -44.35 -33.00
C CYS A 14 -13.00 -44.36 -31.48
N GLN A 15 -11.89 -43.95 -30.85
CA GLN A 15 -11.85 -42.84 -29.89
C GLN A 15 -10.77 -43.08 -28.83
N SER A 16 -9.62 -42.43 -29.04
CA SER A 16 -8.78 -41.94 -27.95
C SER A 16 -8.41 -40.52 -28.32
N ASP A 17 -9.38 -39.62 -28.18
CA ASP A 17 -9.14 -38.20 -28.35
C ASP A 17 -8.53 -37.66 -27.06
N ASP A 18 -7.23 -37.93 -26.90
CA ASP A 18 -6.39 -37.27 -25.88
C ASP A 18 -5.75 -35.99 -26.47
N ASN A 19 -6.19 -35.54 -27.65
CA ASN A 19 -5.74 -34.33 -28.34
C ASN A 19 -6.39 -33.05 -27.78
N GLY A 20 -6.61 -33.02 -26.47
CA GLY A 20 -7.36 -31.95 -25.83
C GLY A 20 -7.05 -31.77 -24.36
N LYS A 21 -6.01 -32.40 -23.82
CA LYS A 21 -5.49 -32.01 -22.50
C LYS A 21 -4.72 -30.70 -22.64
N ALA A 22 -5.46 -29.60 -22.74
CA ALA A 22 -4.95 -28.28 -22.43
C ALA A 22 -4.63 -28.27 -20.93
N LEU A 23 -3.41 -28.68 -20.59
CA LEU A 23 -2.82 -28.45 -19.27
C LEU A 23 -2.54 -26.94 -19.18
N SER A 24 -3.58 -26.15 -18.95
CA SER A 24 -3.37 -24.75 -18.61
C SER A 24 -2.70 -24.69 -17.25
N THR A 25 -1.64 -23.90 -17.15
CA THR A 25 -1.09 -23.56 -15.84
C THR A 25 -2.11 -22.67 -15.14
N LEU A 26 -2.51 -23.04 -13.93
CA LEU A 26 -3.24 -22.10 -13.07
C LEU A 26 -2.26 -20.98 -12.73
N GLU A 27 -2.40 -19.87 -13.44
CA GLU A 27 -1.79 -18.59 -13.10
C GLU A 27 -2.31 -18.22 -11.70
N ARG A 28 -1.44 -18.32 -10.70
CA ARG A 28 -1.70 -17.82 -9.36
C ARG A 28 -1.14 -16.41 -9.33
N ASP A 29 -2.03 -15.44 -9.42
CA ASP A 29 -1.68 -14.03 -9.28
C ASP A 29 -1.01 -13.81 -7.91
N ARG A 30 0.30 -13.58 -7.93
CA ARG A 30 1.13 -13.43 -6.73
C ARG A 30 1.38 -11.95 -6.50
N VAL A 31 0.51 -11.34 -5.72
CA VAL A 31 0.74 -9.97 -5.24
C VAL A 31 1.75 -10.02 -4.09
N THR A 32 2.93 -9.44 -4.31
CA THR A 32 3.98 -9.34 -3.29
C THR A 32 3.85 -7.98 -2.61
N PHE A 33 3.50 -7.97 -1.32
CA PHE A 33 3.33 -6.71 -0.56
C PHE A 33 4.67 -6.29 0.03
N SER A 34 5.34 -5.32 -0.61
CA SER A 34 6.59 -4.74 -0.08
C SER A 34 6.26 -3.75 1.04
N ALA A 35 6.99 -3.84 2.15
CA ALA A 35 6.90 -2.86 3.22
C ALA A 35 7.28 -1.46 2.70
N THR A 36 6.51 -0.44 3.07
CA THR A 36 6.76 0.97 2.67
C THR A 36 8.04 1.53 3.30
N ALA A 37 8.53 0.93 4.39
CA ALA A 37 9.75 1.32 5.07
C ALA A 37 10.54 0.08 5.55
N ASN A 38 11.88 0.16 5.52
CA ASN A 38 12.77 -0.86 6.06
C ASN A 38 12.83 -0.74 7.58
N GLU A 39 11.91 -1.40 8.27
CA GLU A 39 11.82 -1.38 9.72
C GLU A 39 11.57 -2.77 10.31
N ILE A 40 11.80 -2.88 11.62
CA ILE A 40 11.63 -4.12 12.36
C ILE A 40 10.13 -4.43 12.44
N ILE A 41 9.77 -5.67 12.07
CA ILE A 41 8.41 -6.17 12.25
C ILE A 41 8.17 -6.36 13.74
N ARG A 42 7.17 -5.67 14.29
CA ARG A 42 6.79 -5.76 15.70
C ARG A 42 5.71 -6.79 15.96
N ASP A 43 4.84 -7.02 14.98
CA ASP A 43 3.70 -7.93 15.12
C ASP A 43 3.28 -8.52 13.76
N LEU A 44 2.90 -9.80 13.77
CA LEU A 44 2.26 -10.50 12.66
C LEU A 44 0.90 -11.03 13.16
N PRO A 45 -0.15 -10.19 13.15
CA PRO A 45 -1.43 -10.53 13.73
C PRO A 45 -2.20 -11.62 12.95
N ILE A 46 -1.78 -11.94 11.72
CA ILE A 46 -2.42 -12.96 10.88
C ILE A 46 -1.44 -14.12 10.65
N ARG A 47 -1.92 -15.33 10.91
CA ARG A 47 -1.15 -16.56 10.69
C ARG A 47 -1.03 -16.88 9.20
N GLU A 48 0.14 -17.38 8.82
CA GLU A 48 0.38 -17.87 7.46
C GLU A 48 -0.66 -18.93 7.05
N GLY A 49 -1.12 -18.85 5.79
CA GLY A 49 -2.17 -19.72 5.25
C GLY A 49 -3.60 -19.32 5.60
N SER A 50 -3.81 -18.24 6.35
CA SER A 50 -5.16 -17.72 6.65
C SER A 50 -5.76 -16.95 5.47
N MET A 51 -7.09 -16.99 5.33
CA MET A 51 -7.80 -16.10 4.39
C MET A 51 -7.76 -14.66 4.90
N VAL A 52 -7.47 -13.71 4.00
CA VAL A 52 -7.37 -12.27 4.29
C VAL A 52 -8.34 -11.48 3.42
N LYS A 53 -8.81 -10.34 3.91
CA LYS A 53 -9.69 -9.40 3.21
C LYS A 53 -9.01 -8.05 3.05
N THR A 54 -9.52 -7.24 2.13
CA THR A 54 -9.04 -5.87 1.93
C THR A 54 -9.21 -5.06 3.22
N GLY A 55 -8.12 -4.45 3.68
CA GLY A 55 -8.08 -3.68 4.93
C GLY A 55 -7.50 -4.44 6.14
N ASP A 56 -7.27 -5.76 6.01
CA ASP A 56 -6.64 -6.54 7.08
C ASP A 56 -5.16 -6.14 7.23
N VAL A 57 -4.75 -5.87 8.47
CA VAL A 57 -3.35 -5.57 8.79
C VAL A 57 -2.59 -6.88 8.82
N LEU A 58 -1.74 -7.12 7.83
CA LEU A 58 -0.92 -8.34 7.75
C LEU A 58 0.33 -8.26 8.64
N VAL A 59 0.93 -7.07 8.73
CA VAL A 59 2.22 -6.82 9.38
C VAL A 59 2.20 -5.45 10.02
N ARG A 60 2.69 -5.34 11.27
CA ARG A 60 2.91 -4.05 11.95
C ARG A 60 4.40 -3.78 12.05
N LEU A 61 4.84 -2.67 11.47
CA LEU A 61 6.22 -2.18 11.54
C LEU A 61 6.42 -1.26 12.76
N ASP A 62 7.66 -1.08 13.18
CA ASP A 62 8.02 -0.27 14.35
C ASP A 62 7.89 1.24 14.12
N THR A 63 6.82 1.85 14.63
CA THR A 63 6.49 3.26 14.37
C THR A 63 7.39 4.29 15.07
N LYS A 64 8.26 3.87 15.99
CA LYS A 64 9.05 4.78 16.84
C LYS A 64 9.88 5.78 16.05
N ARG A 65 10.44 5.36 14.91
CA ARG A 65 11.32 6.22 14.11
C ARG A 65 10.52 7.29 13.37
N GLN A 66 9.38 6.92 12.81
CA GLN A 66 8.50 7.85 12.09
C GLN A 66 7.79 8.78 13.05
N GLU A 67 7.40 8.31 14.24
CA GLU A 67 6.85 9.15 15.29
C GLU A 67 7.87 10.21 15.74
N ALA A 68 9.15 9.84 15.90
CA ALA A 68 10.20 10.80 16.24
C ALA A 68 10.40 11.87 15.16
N ILE A 69 10.38 11.48 13.88
CA ILE A 69 10.48 12.43 12.75
C ILE A 69 9.25 13.36 12.72
N LEU A 70 8.06 12.81 12.89
CA LEU A 70 6.81 13.56 12.90
C LEU A 70 6.79 14.56 14.06
N ALA A 71 7.13 14.12 15.27
CA ALA A 71 7.20 14.97 16.46
C ALA A 71 8.21 16.12 16.27
N HIS A 72 9.36 15.83 15.65
CA HIS A 72 10.35 16.86 15.32
C HIS A 72 9.78 17.89 14.34
N ALA A 73 9.11 17.45 13.26
CA ALA A 73 8.52 18.36 12.28
C ALA A 73 7.44 19.27 12.90
N ILE A 74 6.58 18.71 13.76
CA ILE A 74 5.54 19.47 14.48
C ILE A 74 6.18 20.48 15.44
N ALA A 75 7.25 20.09 16.15
CA ALA A 75 7.95 20.99 17.06
C ALA A 75 8.60 22.18 16.30
N GLU A 76 9.17 21.93 15.13
CA GLU A 76 9.74 23.00 14.29
C GLU A 76 8.67 23.95 13.74
N GLU A 77 7.50 23.43 13.34
CA GLU A 77 6.36 24.27 12.93
C GLU A 77 5.87 25.15 14.08
N ALA A 78 5.74 24.58 15.28
CA ALA A 78 5.33 25.30 16.48
C ALA A 78 6.33 26.41 16.85
N LYS A 79 7.64 26.15 16.73
CA LYS A 79 8.68 27.18 16.93
C LYS A 79 8.60 28.28 15.88
N ALA A 80 8.43 27.93 14.60
CA ALA A 80 8.38 28.90 13.52
C ALA A 80 7.14 29.81 13.61
N SER A 81 5.99 29.25 13.98
CA SER A 81 4.76 30.02 14.23
C SER A 81 4.88 30.93 15.45
N ALA A 82 5.45 30.44 16.56
CA ALA A 82 5.71 31.25 17.74
C ALA A 82 6.69 32.40 17.46
N ASN A 83 7.76 32.12 16.70
CA ASN A 83 8.74 33.14 16.33
C ASN A 83 8.09 34.23 15.48
N ARG A 84 7.27 33.86 14.48
CA ARG A 84 6.49 34.82 13.67
C ARG A 84 5.55 35.67 14.52
N GLN A 85 4.84 35.09 15.47
CA GLN A 85 3.95 35.86 16.35
C GLN A 85 4.73 36.81 17.26
N SER A 86 5.88 36.36 17.78
CA SER A 86 6.73 37.17 18.65
C SER A 86 7.39 38.35 17.93
N THR A 87 7.75 38.19 16.65
CA THR A 87 8.32 39.27 15.84
C THR A 87 7.24 40.30 15.48
N LEU A 88 6.04 39.87 15.09
CA LEU A 88 4.92 40.77 14.81
C LEU A 88 4.54 41.61 16.04
N GLY A 89 4.48 40.99 17.23
CA GLY A 89 4.19 41.70 18.48
C GLY A 89 5.25 42.73 18.87
N ARG A 90 6.52 42.51 18.51
CA ARG A 90 7.63 43.42 18.84
C ARG A 90 7.67 44.66 17.94
N VAL A 91 7.18 44.57 16.71
CA VAL A 91 7.23 45.68 15.73
C VAL A 91 6.00 46.60 15.82
N GLN A 92 4.84 46.07 16.25
CA GLN A 92 3.60 46.83 16.40
C GLN A 92 3.72 48.14 17.24
N PRO A 93 4.37 48.17 18.42
CA PRO A 93 4.51 49.41 19.19
C PRO A 93 5.46 50.42 18.55
N LEU A 94 6.41 49.96 17.72
CA LEU A 94 7.38 50.81 17.05
C LEU A 94 6.74 51.59 15.89
N PHE A 95 5.81 50.96 15.16
CA PHE A 95 4.98 51.62 14.15
C PHE A 95 4.01 52.64 14.75
N HIS A 96 3.41 52.33 15.91
CA HIS A 96 2.48 53.26 16.58
C HIS A 96 3.20 54.53 17.05
N SER A 97 4.40 54.40 17.63
CA SER A 97 5.21 55.55 18.04
C SER A 97 5.69 56.41 16.86
N LEU A 98 6.07 55.80 15.72
CA LEU A 98 6.44 56.53 14.50
C LEU A 98 5.25 57.30 13.89
N LEU A 99 4.05 56.71 13.86
CA LEU A 99 2.83 57.36 13.36
C LEU A 99 2.37 58.54 14.22
N CYS A 100 2.72 58.56 15.51
CA CYS A 100 2.49 59.70 16.39
C CYS A 100 3.57 60.78 16.25
N PHE A 101 4.79 60.43 15.84
CA PHE A 101 5.88 61.39 15.65
C PHE A 101 5.71 62.23 14.36
N ASP A 102 5.16 61.67 13.29
CA ASP A 102 4.93 62.37 12.01
C ASP A 102 3.74 63.37 12.05
N ARG A 103 3.02 63.45 13.18
CA ARG A 103 1.79 64.27 13.31
C ARG A 103 1.93 65.46 14.27
N GLY A 104 3.16 65.88 14.60
CA GLY A 104 3.48 67.10 15.37
C GLY A 104 4.38 68.02 14.58
#